data_AF-A0AAV0GPN0-F1
#
_entry.id   AF-A0AAV0GPN0-F1
#
_cell.length_a   1.000
_cell.length_b   1.000
_cell.length_c   1.000
_cell.angle_alpha   90.00
_cell.angle_beta   90.00
_cell.angle_gamma   90.00
#
_symmetry.space_group_name_H-M   'P 1'
#
loop_
_entity.id
_entity.type
_entity.pdbx_description
1 polymer ?
#
loop_
_entity_poly.entity_id
_entity_poly.type
_entity_poly.pdbx_seq_one_letter_code
_entity_poly.pdbx_strand_id
1 'polypeptide(L)'
;MGGFSMGSAFNSRSGLLIMVALMLMAGSFYFGTLLGNNASIYVSQLTSNSSSSSSISVPGSSTFTNKVALTYRETPLTIPESGVNVCPLKFNEYIPCHDIAYVHTLLRSLNVSRREELERHCPPPDKRLFCLVPPPEDYRLPIKWPISRDYVWRSNVNHTHLAEVKGGQNWVHEKDQLWWFPGGGTHFKHGAPEYIQRLGNLTTNETGDLRSAGVFQVLDVGCGVASFSAYLLPLDIHTMSFAPKDGHENQIQFALERGIGAMISAIATKQLPYPPNSFEMVHCSRCRVDWHENDGILLKEVNRILRYNGYFIYSAPPAYRKDKDFPVIWDKLVSLTSAMCWKLIARKVQTAVWIKQEDDACLQQNAEAKLIDIWKLLSDNLVTAFIILHAGISVEVFTEDSQFWQDQVRNYWKLMNVKGTEIRNVMDMNAYLGGFSAALSKRPVWVMNVVPMTMNNTLSAIYDRGLLGVFHDWCEPFSTYPRTYDLLHANHLLSHYKNHGESCKVEDIMLEMDRMLRPQGFVIIRDDESITSRIRDLAPKFLWEVESHSLQNKAKKDETVLICRKKFWSIV
;
A
#
# COMPACT_ATOMS: atom_id res chain seq x y z
N MET A 1 -46.81 37.43 49.26
CA MET A 1 -45.52 37.43 49.99
C MET A 1 -44.51 36.70 49.11
N GLY A 2 -43.43 37.25 48.58
CA GLY A 2 -42.89 38.59 48.44
C GLY A 2 -42.10 38.60 47.12
N GLY A 3 -42.03 39.76 46.46
CA GLY A 3 -41.35 39.90 45.17
C GLY A 3 -39.82 39.96 45.31
N PHE A 4 -39.12 39.74 44.19
CA PHE A 4 -37.79 40.30 43.99
C PHE A 4 -37.72 41.01 42.65
N SER A 5 -37.29 42.26 42.77
CA SER A 5 -37.17 43.33 41.79
C SER A 5 -36.04 43.06 40.78
N MET A 6 -36.36 43.23 39.50
CA MET A 6 -35.37 43.54 38.46
C MET A 6 -34.93 45.00 38.59
N GLY A 7 -33.64 45.24 38.77
CA GLY A 7 -32.98 46.55 38.63
C GLY A 7 -31.48 46.31 38.44
N SER A 8 -30.97 46.40 37.21
CA SER A 8 -30.39 47.61 36.58
C SER A 8 -28.98 47.93 37.06
N ALA A 9 -28.00 47.84 36.14
CA ALA A 9 -27.14 48.97 35.74
C ALA A 9 -25.82 48.47 35.12
N PHE A 10 -25.81 48.21 33.81
CA PHE A 10 -24.56 48.28 33.05
C PHE A 10 -24.22 49.77 32.91
N ASN A 11 -23.29 50.24 33.74
CA ASN A 11 -22.87 51.62 33.76
C ASN A 11 -22.30 52.01 32.38
N SER A 12 -22.86 53.04 31.75
CA SER A 12 -22.49 53.52 30.41
C SER A 12 -20.98 53.79 30.27
N ARG A 13 -20.31 54.22 31.36
CA ARG A 13 -18.86 54.39 31.40
C ARG A 13 -18.08 53.08 31.29
N SER A 14 -18.59 51.99 31.89
CA SER A 14 -17.95 50.66 31.81
C SER A 14 -18.09 50.05 30.42
N GLY A 15 -19.22 50.25 29.76
CA GLY A 15 -19.42 49.81 28.36
C GLY A 15 -18.48 50.54 27.38
N LEU A 16 -18.30 51.86 27.57
CA LEU A 16 -17.39 52.65 26.74
C LEU A 16 -15.92 52.23 26.94
N LEU A 17 -15.51 51.97 28.19
CA LEU A 17 -14.16 51.50 28.51
C LEU A 17 -13.84 50.14 27.87
N ILE A 18 -14.82 49.21 27.88
CA ILE A 18 -14.66 47.89 27.24
C ILE A 18 -14.53 48.03 25.73
N MET A 19 -15.34 48.89 25.10
CA MET A 19 -15.26 49.13 23.66
C MET A 19 -13.95 49.80 23.23
N VAL A 20 -13.45 50.75 24.02
CA VAL A 20 -12.13 51.38 23.77
C VAL A 20 -11.00 50.37 23.95
N ALA A 21 -11.07 49.51 24.97
CA ALA A 21 -10.08 48.45 25.17
C ALA A 21 -10.07 47.44 24.01
N LEU A 22 -11.24 47.02 23.52
CA LEU A 22 -11.34 46.12 22.37
C LEU A 22 -10.82 46.77 21.07
N MET A 23 -11.11 48.05 20.85
CA MET A 23 -10.55 48.81 19.72
C MET A 23 -9.03 48.96 19.80
N LEU A 24 -8.48 49.18 20.99
CA LEU A 24 -7.02 49.25 21.20
C LEU A 24 -6.34 47.89 21.04
N MET A 25 -6.98 46.79 21.42
CA MET A 25 -6.45 45.43 21.20
C MET A 25 -6.50 45.04 19.72
N ALA A 26 -7.59 45.35 19.02
CA ALA A 26 -7.66 45.14 17.57
C ALA A 26 -6.63 46.03 16.85
N GLY A 27 -6.52 47.30 17.23
CA GLY A 27 -5.54 48.23 16.68
C GLY A 27 -4.10 47.77 16.88
N SER A 28 -3.74 47.29 18.06
CA SER A 28 -2.37 46.80 18.33
C SER A 28 -2.06 45.48 17.60
N PHE A 29 -3.06 44.60 17.41
CA PHE A 29 -2.92 43.39 16.59
C PHE A 29 -2.67 43.70 15.10
N TYR A 30 -3.40 44.67 14.55
CA TYR A 30 -3.23 45.08 13.14
C TYR A 30 -2.01 45.97 12.92
N PHE A 31 -1.58 46.75 13.91
CA PHE A 31 -0.37 47.57 13.79
C PHE A 31 0.91 46.73 13.94
N GLY A 32 0.89 45.69 14.79
CA GLY A 32 1.99 44.73 14.92
C GLY A 32 2.22 43.86 13.67
N THR A 33 1.19 43.66 12.86
CA THR A 33 1.28 42.95 11.57
C THR A 33 1.70 43.87 10.41
N LEU A 34 1.45 45.19 10.49
CA LEU A 34 1.83 46.15 9.44
C LEU A 34 3.27 46.69 9.55
N LEU A 35 3.89 46.63 10.74
CA LEU A 35 5.25 47.16 11.02
C LEU A 35 6.23 46.10 11.55
N GLY A 36 5.80 44.83 11.62
CA GLY A 36 6.63 43.71 12.04
C GLY A 36 7.66 43.34 10.97
N ASN A 37 8.88 43.85 11.11
CA ASN A 37 10.04 43.44 10.32
C ASN A 37 10.42 42.01 10.72
N ASN A 38 9.97 41.00 9.96
CA ASN A 38 10.38 39.60 10.13
C ASN A 38 11.79 39.39 9.55
N ALA A 39 12.81 39.89 10.24
CA ALA A 39 14.16 39.36 10.11
C ALA A 39 14.27 38.10 10.98
N SER A 40 14.51 36.94 10.37
CA SER A 40 14.80 35.72 11.09
C SER A 40 16.14 35.84 11.82
N ILE A 41 16.09 35.84 13.16
CA ILE A 41 17.28 35.68 13.98
C ILE A 41 17.68 34.20 13.89
N TYR A 42 18.63 33.91 13.00
CA TYR A 42 19.36 32.65 12.99
C TYR A 42 20.18 32.53 14.28
N VAL A 43 19.88 31.52 15.10
CA VAL A 43 20.80 31.03 16.12
C VAL A 43 21.68 29.97 15.45
N SER A 44 22.92 30.33 15.14
CA SER A 44 23.93 29.40 14.66
C SER A 44 24.23 28.37 15.74
N GLN A 45 23.87 27.11 15.53
CA GLN A 45 24.36 25.99 16.33
C GLN A 45 25.62 25.43 15.67
N LEU A 46 26.63 25.22 16.51
CA LEU A 46 28.05 25.09 16.19
C LEU A 46 28.38 24.08 15.08
N THR A 47 29.19 24.54 14.13
CA THR A 47 30.05 23.72 13.30
C THR A 47 31.10 23.03 14.17
N SER A 48 31.02 21.71 14.31
CA SER A 48 32.19 20.92 14.68
C SER A 48 33.11 20.85 13.47
N ASN A 49 34.22 21.58 13.54
CA ASN A 49 35.35 21.46 12.64
C ASN A 49 35.84 20.01 12.58
N SER A 50 35.57 19.32 11.47
CA SER A 50 36.41 18.22 11.01
C SER A 50 37.20 18.71 9.80
N SER A 51 38.50 18.85 10.03
CA SER A 51 39.56 19.14 9.07
C SER A 51 39.33 18.53 7.68
N SER A 52 39.55 19.36 6.68
CA SER A 52 39.73 19.02 5.27
C SER A 52 40.68 17.84 5.07
N SER A 53 40.13 16.63 4.90
CA SER A 53 40.79 15.57 4.16
C SER A 53 40.43 15.76 2.69
N SER A 54 41.39 16.26 1.91
CA SER A 54 41.37 16.22 0.45
C SER A 54 41.00 14.82 -0.01
N SER A 55 39.76 14.64 -0.46
CA SER A 55 39.32 13.40 -1.09
C SER A 55 40.01 13.28 -2.44
N ILE A 56 41.00 12.39 -2.49
CA ILE A 56 41.60 11.91 -3.72
C ILE A 56 40.47 11.37 -4.60
N SER A 57 40.24 12.05 -5.72
CA SER A 57 39.32 11.63 -6.76
C SER A 57 39.77 10.28 -7.32
N VAL A 58 39.01 9.22 -7.05
CA VAL A 58 39.15 7.93 -7.74
C VAL A 58 38.82 8.17 -9.22
N PRO A 59 39.70 7.81 -10.17
CA PRO A 59 39.40 7.96 -11.59
C PRO A 59 38.27 7.00 -11.97
N GLY A 60 37.10 7.54 -12.33
CA GLY A 60 35.96 6.73 -12.83
C GLY A 60 34.58 7.08 -12.27
N SER A 61 34.45 7.98 -11.29
CA SER A 61 33.12 8.44 -10.84
C SER A 61 32.59 9.51 -11.80
N SER A 62 31.86 9.11 -12.84
CA SER A 62 31.03 10.05 -13.59
C SER A 62 29.91 10.55 -12.69
N THR A 63 30.11 11.69 -12.03
CA THR A 63 29.05 12.41 -11.34
C THR A 63 28.09 12.99 -12.37
N PHE A 64 27.01 12.26 -12.66
CA PHE A 64 25.88 12.75 -13.42
C PHE A 64 25.23 13.93 -12.68
N THR A 65 24.93 15.01 -13.41
CA THR A 65 24.34 16.22 -12.84
C THR A 65 22.81 16.17 -12.75
N ASN A 66 22.16 15.25 -13.47
CA ASN A 66 20.71 15.00 -13.55
C ASN A 66 19.87 16.29 -13.44
N LYS A 67 19.50 16.87 -14.58
CA LYS A 67 18.79 18.16 -14.60
C LYS A 67 17.34 18.01 -14.13
N VAL A 68 16.84 19.03 -13.43
CA VAL A 68 15.41 19.14 -13.14
C VAL A 68 14.69 19.57 -14.42
N ALA A 69 13.96 18.64 -15.04
CA ALA A 69 13.22 18.86 -16.26
C ALA A 69 12.06 17.88 -16.34
N LEU A 70 10.92 18.35 -16.84
CA LEU A 70 9.78 17.49 -17.13
C LEU A 70 10.01 16.81 -18.49
N THR A 71 10.22 15.51 -18.47
CA THR A 71 10.37 14.68 -19.68
C THR A 71 9.31 13.61 -19.73
N TYR A 72 8.94 13.24 -20.95
CA TYR A 72 7.95 12.21 -21.26
C TYR A 72 8.64 11.04 -21.95
N ARG A 73 7.96 9.90 -21.96
CA ARG A 73 8.47 8.70 -22.61
C ARG A 73 8.32 8.82 -24.13
N GLU A 74 9.45 8.82 -24.83
CA GLU A 74 9.55 8.94 -26.29
C GLU A 74 9.99 7.62 -26.94
N THR A 75 9.61 7.37 -28.20
CA THR A 75 10.06 6.21 -28.98
C THR A 75 10.86 6.70 -30.20
N PRO A 76 12.17 6.37 -30.33
CA PRO A 76 12.97 5.50 -29.46
C PRO A 76 13.33 6.15 -28.12
N LEU A 77 13.52 5.32 -27.09
CA LEU A 77 13.92 5.79 -25.76
C LEU A 77 15.36 6.31 -25.80
N THR A 78 15.57 7.55 -25.34
CA THR A 78 16.90 8.14 -25.20
C THR A 78 17.10 8.67 -23.77
N ILE A 79 18.26 8.39 -23.18
CA ILE A 79 18.66 8.95 -21.89
C ILE A 79 19.75 10.01 -22.16
N PRO A 80 19.59 11.25 -21.67
CA PRO A 80 20.59 12.30 -21.83
C PRO A 80 21.97 11.87 -21.28
N GLU A 81 23.03 12.47 -21.83
CA GLU A 81 24.40 12.27 -21.30
C GLU A 81 24.53 12.71 -19.83
N SER A 82 23.72 13.68 -19.41
CA SER A 82 23.65 14.15 -18.01
C SER A 82 22.95 13.19 -17.05
N GLY A 83 22.42 12.07 -17.52
CA GLY A 83 21.61 11.12 -16.74
C GLY A 83 20.11 11.31 -16.94
N VAL A 84 19.30 10.48 -16.27
CA VAL A 84 17.83 10.58 -16.30
C VAL A 84 17.40 11.86 -15.58
N ASN A 85 16.61 12.71 -16.23
CA ASN A 85 16.17 13.96 -15.61
C ASN A 85 15.38 13.71 -14.32
N VAL A 86 15.37 14.70 -13.43
CA VAL A 86 14.55 14.69 -12.21
C VAL A 86 13.26 15.47 -12.48
N CYS A 87 12.11 14.89 -12.11
CA CYS A 87 10.84 15.58 -12.27
C CYS A 87 10.79 16.82 -11.37
N PRO A 88 10.07 17.90 -11.75
CA PRO A 88 9.79 19.01 -10.84
C PRO A 88 9.14 18.54 -9.52
N LEU A 89 9.43 19.24 -8.41
CA LEU A 89 9.02 18.85 -7.06
C LEU A 89 7.51 18.57 -6.91
N LYS A 90 6.66 19.27 -7.67
CA LYS A 90 5.20 19.04 -7.69
C LYS A 90 4.78 17.61 -8.06
N PHE A 91 5.69 16.80 -8.62
CA PHE A 91 5.47 15.39 -8.96
C PHE A 91 6.02 14.42 -7.90
N ASN A 92 6.39 14.89 -6.70
CA ASN A 92 6.95 14.05 -5.64
C ASN A 92 6.04 12.87 -5.22
N GLU A 93 4.73 12.96 -5.45
CA GLU A 93 3.70 11.94 -5.19
C GLU A 93 3.08 11.39 -6.48
N TYR A 94 3.80 11.47 -7.61
CA TYR A 94 3.31 11.01 -8.90
C TYR A 94 3.05 9.49 -8.90
N ILE A 95 1.80 9.13 -9.19
CA ILE A 95 1.31 7.76 -9.32
C ILE A 95 0.60 7.66 -10.68
N PRO A 96 1.27 7.18 -11.74
CA PRO A 96 0.77 7.31 -13.11
C PRO A 96 -0.66 6.80 -13.30
N CYS A 97 -0.96 5.61 -12.77
CA CYS A 97 -2.24 4.93 -13.02
C CYS A 97 -3.39 5.32 -12.08
N HIS A 98 -3.13 6.26 -11.18
CA HIS A 98 -4.11 6.83 -10.24
C HIS A 98 -4.03 8.35 -10.28
N ASP A 99 -3.67 8.90 -11.45
CA ASP A 99 -3.61 10.33 -11.67
C ASP A 99 -5.02 10.89 -11.88
N ILE A 100 -5.46 11.73 -10.94
CA ILE A 100 -6.82 12.28 -10.91
C ILE A 100 -7.08 13.11 -12.17
N ALA A 101 -6.09 13.90 -12.63
CA ALA A 101 -6.24 14.74 -13.81
C ALA A 101 -6.45 13.88 -15.08
N TYR A 102 -5.70 12.79 -15.23
CA TYR A 102 -5.90 11.84 -16.33
C TYR A 102 -7.25 11.13 -16.24
N VAL A 103 -7.64 10.61 -15.07
CA VAL A 103 -8.95 9.96 -14.87
C VAL A 103 -10.09 10.92 -15.21
N HIS A 104 -9.98 12.22 -14.88
CA HIS A 104 -10.97 13.22 -15.26
C HIS A 104 -11.19 13.31 -16.78
N THR A 105 -10.15 13.09 -17.59
CA THR A 105 -10.28 13.06 -19.06
C THR A 105 -11.09 11.86 -19.56
N LEU A 106 -11.15 10.78 -18.78
CA LEU A 106 -11.85 9.54 -19.10
C LEU A 106 -13.29 9.48 -18.57
N LEU A 107 -13.74 10.44 -17.75
CA LEU A 107 -15.05 10.39 -17.10
C LEU A 107 -16.23 10.23 -18.06
N ARG A 108 -16.12 10.69 -19.31
CA ARG A 108 -17.18 10.52 -20.31
C ARG A 108 -17.33 9.07 -20.78
N SER A 109 -16.26 8.28 -20.72
CA SER A 109 -16.26 6.86 -21.10
C SER A 109 -16.46 5.92 -19.91
N LEU A 110 -16.22 6.38 -18.68
CA LEU A 110 -16.31 5.57 -17.47
C LEU A 110 -17.73 5.58 -16.90
N ASN A 111 -18.14 4.45 -16.33
CA ASN A 111 -19.39 4.33 -15.61
C ASN A 111 -19.21 4.70 -14.13
N VAL A 112 -19.49 5.96 -13.81
CA VAL A 112 -19.36 6.49 -12.44
C VAL A 112 -20.34 5.84 -11.45
N SER A 113 -21.49 5.34 -11.89
CA SER A 113 -22.41 4.63 -10.99
C SER A 113 -21.83 3.29 -10.52
N ARG A 114 -20.91 2.71 -11.29
CA ARG A 114 -20.15 1.51 -10.94
C ARG A 114 -18.78 1.81 -10.33
N ARG A 115 -18.50 3.08 -10.06
CA ARG A 115 -17.25 3.54 -9.41
C ARG A 115 -16.00 3.23 -10.24
N GLU A 116 -16.14 3.15 -11.57
CA GLU A 116 -15.02 2.89 -12.48
C GLU A 116 -13.95 3.99 -12.40
N GLU A 117 -14.30 5.21 -11.99
CA GLU A 117 -13.35 6.31 -11.77
C GLU A 117 -12.34 6.05 -10.64
N LEU A 118 -12.63 5.12 -9.72
CA LEU A 118 -11.73 4.76 -8.63
C LEU A 118 -10.74 3.65 -9.02
N GLU A 119 -10.95 3.03 -10.18
CA GLU A 119 -10.09 1.98 -10.67
C GLU A 119 -8.76 2.51 -11.21
N ARG A 120 -7.85 1.57 -11.41
CA ARG A 120 -6.57 1.82 -12.08
C ARG A 120 -6.80 2.19 -13.55
N HIS A 121 -6.31 3.37 -13.95
CA HIS A 121 -6.30 3.87 -15.33
C HIS A 121 -4.93 4.45 -15.68
N CYS A 122 -4.14 3.73 -16.46
CA CYS A 122 -2.78 4.14 -16.82
C CYS A 122 -2.77 5.00 -18.09
N PRO A 123 -2.07 6.14 -18.10
CA PRO A 123 -1.82 6.91 -19.31
C PRO A 123 -1.13 6.06 -20.39
N PRO A 124 -1.37 6.33 -21.68
CA PRO A 124 -0.60 5.70 -22.75
C PRO A 124 0.88 6.08 -22.65
N PRO A 125 1.81 5.27 -23.21
CA PRO A 125 3.24 5.45 -23.02
C PRO A 125 3.74 6.88 -23.30
N ASP A 126 3.32 7.51 -24.39
CA ASP A 126 3.69 8.87 -24.80
C ASP A 126 3.32 9.96 -23.76
N LYS A 127 2.34 9.69 -22.91
CA LYS A 127 1.90 10.60 -21.83
C LYS A 127 2.54 10.28 -20.48
N ARG A 128 3.31 9.19 -20.36
CA ARG A 128 3.99 8.82 -19.12
C ARG A 128 5.23 9.68 -18.94
N LEU A 129 5.42 10.19 -17.73
CA LEU A 129 6.65 10.87 -17.37
C LEU A 129 7.85 9.92 -17.43
N PHE A 130 8.96 10.42 -17.95
CA PHE A 130 10.25 9.73 -17.98
C PHE A 130 11.30 10.56 -17.24
N CYS A 131 11.12 10.70 -15.93
CA CYS A 131 12.01 11.42 -15.02
C CYS A 131 11.95 10.80 -13.62
N LEU A 132 13.05 10.93 -12.85
CA LEU A 132 13.14 10.45 -11.48
C LEU A 132 12.22 11.27 -10.57
N VAL A 133 11.37 10.61 -9.78
CA VAL A 133 10.43 11.29 -8.89
C VAL A 133 11.18 11.79 -7.64
N PRO A 134 11.25 13.11 -7.40
CA PRO A 134 12.00 13.66 -6.26
C PRO A 134 11.32 13.34 -4.92
N PRO A 135 12.10 13.19 -3.83
CA PRO A 135 11.54 13.26 -2.49
C PRO A 135 11.05 14.70 -2.18
N PRO A 136 10.16 14.88 -1.19
CA PRO A 136 9.85 16.19 -0.61
C PRO A 136 11.10 16.94 -0.12
N GLU A 137 11.04 18.28 -0.04
CA GLU A 137 12.18 19.16 0.35
C GLU A 137 12.80 18.77 1.70
N ASP A 138 11.97 18.44 2.68
CA ASP A 138 12.36 18.11 4.04
C ASP A 138 12.21 16.61 4.36
N TYR A 139 12.26 15.77 3.31
CA TYR A 139 12.14 14.32 3.44
C TYR A 139 13.18 13.76 4.41
N ARG A 140 12.71 12.88 5.29
CA ARG A 140 13.54 12.17 6.26
C ARG A 140 13.49 10.69 5.99
N LEU A 141 14.59 10.01 6.32
CA LEU A 141 14.58 8.56 6.34
C LEU A 141 13.48 8.08 7.31
N PRO A 142 12.63 7.13 6.89
CA PRO A 142 11.51 6.71 7.71
C PRO A 142 11.95 6.13 9.06
N ILE A 143 11.07 6.26 10.05
CA ILE A 143 11.26 5.68 11.38
C ILE A 143 11.33 4.15 11.24
N LYS A 144 12.15 3.50 12.09
CA LYS A 144 12.30 2.04 12.06
C LYS A 144 11.13 1.34 12.74
N TRP A 145 10.80 0.14 12.26
CA TRP A 145 9.85 -0.76 12.92
C TRP A 145 10.41 -1.19 14.30
N PRO A 146 9.61 -1.30 15.37
CA PRO A 146 8.14 -1.16 15.42
C PRO A 146 7.61 0.25 15.70
N ILE A 147 8.48 1.24 15.93
CA ILE A 147 8.06 2.61 16.26
C ILE A 147 7.28 3.24 15.10
N SER A 148 7.66 2.91 13.86
CA SER A 148 6.97 3.37 12.65
C SER A 148 5.51 2.94 12.57
N ARG A 149 5.09 1.91 13.33
CA ARG A 149 3.68 1.54 13.44
C ARG A 149 2.82 2.73 13.88
N ASP A 150 3.33 3.54 14.81
CA ASP A 150 2.53 4.60 15.45
C ASP A 150 3.02 6.01 15.13
N TYR A 151 4.20 6.16 14.54
CA TYR A 151 4.81 7.47 14.26
C TYR A 151 5.42 7.53 12.87
N VAL A 152 5.11 8.59 12.11
CA VAL A 152 5.84 8.93 10.88
C VAL A 152 6.19 10.40 10.83
N TRP A 153 7.19 10.77 10.04
CA TRP A 153 7.56 12.18 9.85
C TRP A 153 6.48 12.94 9.09
N ARG A 154 6.13 14.15 9.56
CA ARG A 154 5.17 15.01 8.84
C ARG A 154 5.70 15.45 7.48
N SER A 155 7.00 15.70 7.39
CA SER A 155 7.68 16.08 6.15
C SER A 155 7.58 15.03 5.03
N ASN A 156 7.44 13.75 5.37
CA ASN A 156 7.33 12.68 4.39
C ASN A 156 5.92 12.58 3.76
N VAL A 157 4.89 13.05 4.49
CA VAL A 157 3.47 13.03 4.07
C VAL A 157 2.83 14.33 4.56
N ASN A 158 3.06 15.43 3.83
CA ASN A 158 2.64 16.76 4.23
C ASN A 158 1.18 17.06 3.85
N HIS A 159 0.25 16.30 4.44
CA HIS A 159 -1.20 16.40 4.18
C HIS A 159 -1.98 16.50 5.49
N THR A 160 -2.38 17.72 5.87
CA THR A 160 -3.09 17.98 7.15
C THR A 160 -4.59 17.69 7.06
N HIS A 161 -5.17 17.71 5.85
CA HIS A 161 -6.62 17.57 5.64
C HIS A 161 -7.21 16.33 6.31
N LEU A 162 -6.51 15.18 6.22
CA LEU A 162 -6.99 13.93 6.83
C LEU A 162 -7.06 14.03 8.37
N ALA A 163 -6.09 14.68 9.00
CA ALA A 163 -6.07 14.89 10.45
C ALA A 163 -7.19 15.85 10.89
N GLU A 164 -7.45 16.90 10.11
CA GLU A 164 -8.54 17.85 10.37
C GLU A 164 -9.92 17.18 10.30
N VAL A 165 -10.18 16.37 9.27
CA VAL A 165 -11.51 15.76 9.05
C VAL A 165 -11.73 14.44 9.81
N LYS A 166 -10.66 13.75 10.23
CA LYS A 166 -10.73 12.45 10.93
C LYS A 166 -10.11 12.43 12.34
N GLY A 167 -9.60 13.56 12.84
CA GLY A 167 -8.98 13.64 14.17
C GLY A 167 -9.90 13.16 15.30
N GLY A 168 -11.20 13.50 15.24
CA GLY A 168 -12.21 13.04 16.21
C GLY A 168 -12.51 11.54 16.19
N GLN A 169 -11.96 10.78 15.23
CA GLN A 169 -12.08 9.33 15.13
C GLN A 169 -10.78 8.61 15.51
N ASN A 170 -9.77 9.35 15.99
CA ASN A 170 -8.45 8.82 16.36
C ASN A 170 -7.74 8.09 15.21
N TRP A 171 -7.88 8.59 13.98
CA TRP A 171 -7.15 8.02 12.84
C TRP A 171 -5.69 8.43 12.84
N VAL A 172 -5.45 9.74 12.94
CA VAL A 172 -4.13 10.37 12.90
C VAL A 172 -4.21 11.71 13.62
N HIS A 173 -3.14 12.07 14.33
CA HIS A 173 -3.01 13.32 15.07
C HIS A 173 -1.66 13.98 14.79
N GLU A 174 -1.64 15.30 14.78
CA GLU A 174 -0.38 16.06 14.78
C GLU A 174 0.32 15.95 16.14
N LYS A 175 1.63 15.68 16.12
CA LYS A 175 2.48 15.66 17.31
C LYS A 175 3.87 16.18 16.97
N ASP A 176 4.10 17.48 17.17
CA ASP A 176 5.37 18.15 16.85
C ASP A 176 5.81 17.88 15.40
N GLN A 177 6.95 17.27 15.14
CA GLN A 177 7.41 16.93 13.78
C GLN A 177 6.86 15.61 13.24
N LEU A 178 5.94 14.96 13.98
CA LEU A 178 5.43 13.63 13.70
C LEU A 178 3.92 13.61 13.50
N TRP A 179 3.47 12.67 12.69
CA TRP A 179 2.11 12.15 12.71
C TRP A 179 2.05 11.00 13.71
N TRP A 180 1.02 11.00 14.56
CA TRP A 180 0.76 9.95 15.54
C TRP A 180 -0.51 9.17 15.20
N PHE A 181 -0.40 7.83 15.18
CA PHE A 181 -1.50 6.90 14.90
C PHE A 181 -1.85 6.11 16.15
N PRO A 182 -2.92 6.47 16.88
CA PRO A 182 -3.32 5.77 18.11
C PRO A 182 -4.02 4.42 17.84
N GLY A 183 -4.13 4.00 16.58
CA GLY A 183 -4.83 2.76 16.19
C GLY A 183 -6.34 2.86 16.12
N GLY A 184 -6.90 4.08 16.16
CA GLY A 184 -8.33 4.30 16.04
C GLY A 184 -8.85 4.16 14.60
N GLY A 185 -10.17 4.14 14.50
CA GLY A 185 -10.93 4.00 13.25
C GLY A 185 -12.40 4.37 13.46
N THR A 186 -13.18 4.48 12.38
CA THR A 186 -14.58 4.93 12.47
C THR A 186 -15.43 4.07 13.40
N HIS A 187 -15.26 2.74 13.36
CA HIS A 187 -15.98 1.77 14.20
C HIS A 187 -15.17 1.26 15.40
N PHE A 188 -13.93 1.72 15.55
CA PHE A 188 -13.04 1.32 16.65
C PHE A 188 -12.27 2.53 17.17
N LYS A 189 -13.02 3.56 17.57
CA LYS A 189 -12.48 4.87 18.00
C LYS A 189 -11.56 4.77 19.23
N HIS A 190 -11.76 3.75 20.07
CA HIS A 190 -10.96 3.48 21.26
C HIS A 190 -9.74 2.57 20.99
N GLY A 191 -9.51 2.20 19.72
CA GLY A 191 -8.36 1.43 19.28
C GLY A 191 -8.75 0.10 18.62
N ALA A 192 -7.91 -0.35 17.70
CA ALA A 192 -8.04 -1.62 17.01
C ALA A 192 -8.02 -2.87 17.93
N PRO A 193 -7.26 -2.94 19.06
CA PRO A 193 -7.21 -4.15 19.90
C PRO A 193 -8.57 -4.65 20.39
N GLU A 194 -9.40 -3.75 20.93
CA GLU A 194 -10.73 -4.12 21.44
C GLU A 194 -11.64 -4.64 20.31
N TYR A 195 -11.51 -4.04 19.12
CA TYR A 195 -12.25 -4.45 17.94
C TYR A 195 -11.78 -5.82 17.43
N ILE A 196 -10.47 -6.05 17.34
CA ILE A 196 -9.89 -7.34 16.94
C ILE A 196 -10.32 -8.45 17.90
N GLN A 197 -10.24 -8.21 19.21
CA GLN A 197 -10.69 -9.17 20.22
C GLN A 197 -12.18 -9.49 20.05
N ARG A 198 -13.00 -8.46 19.81
CA ARG A 198 -14.44 -8.64 19.55
C ARG A 198 -14.68 -9.48 18.30
N LEU A 199 -13.94 -9.25 17.21
CA LEU A 199 -14.05 -10.08 16.02
C LEU A 199 -13.74 -11.55 16.32
N GLY A 200 -12.66 -11.82 17.06
CA GLY A 200 -12.30 -13.16 17.54
C GLY A 200 -13.45 -13.83 18.31
N ASN A 201 -14.07 -13.10 19.24
CA ASN A 201 -15.22 -13.62 20.00
C ASN A 201 -16.43 -13.91 19.09
N LEU A 202 -16.70 -13.05 18.10
CA LEU A 202 -17.82 -13.24 17.18
C LEU A 202 -17.60 -14.43 16.22
N THR A 203 -16.35 -14.70 15.82
CA THR A 203 -16.01 -15.82 14.93
C THR A 203 -15.93 -17.15 15.66
N THR A 204 -15.52 -17.16 16.93
CA THR A 204 -15.30 -18.39 17.72
C THR A 204 -16.42 -18.70 18.71
N ASN A 205 -17.52 -17.95 18.69
CA ASN A 205 -18.57 -18.04 19.71
C ASN A 205 -17.99 -17.88 21.15
N GLU A 206 -17.14 -16.87 21.33
CA GLU A 206 -16.51 -16.46 22.60
C GLU A 206 -15.47 -17.45 23.16
N THR A 207 -15.01 -18.41 22.34
CA THR A 207 -14.04 -19.44 22.77
C THR A 207 -12.57 -19.09 22.48
N GLY A 208 -12.30 -18.04 21.69
CA GLY A 208 -10.93 -17.66 21.35
C GLY A 208 -10.79 -16.38 20.51
N ASP A 209 -9.62 -16.23 19.90
CA ASP A 209 -9.24 -15.10 19.04
C ASP A 209 -9.32 -15.44 17.54
N LEU A 210 -8.96 -14.47 16.68
CA LEU A 210 -8.93 -14.67 15.23
C LEU A 210 -8.00 -15.81 14.78
N ARG A 211 -6.87 -16.04 15.47
CA ARG A 211 -5.95 -17.13 15.13
C ARG A 211 -6.59 -18.48 15.41
N SER A 212 -7.23 -18.63 16.57
CA SER A 212 -7.99 -19.83 16.91
C SER A 212 -9.18 -20.07 15.97
N ALA A 213 -9.70 -19.02 15.33
CA ALA A 213 -10.70 -19.11 14.27
C ALA A 213 -10.13 -19.54 12.90
N GLY A 214 -8.82 -19.77 12.79
CA GLY A 214 -8.14 -20.17 11.56
C GLY A 214 -7.80 -19.01 10.62
N VAL A 215 -7.70 -17.77 11.12
CA VAL A 215 -7.42 -16.59 10.29
C VAL A 215 -5.92 -16.30 10.25
N PHE A 216 -5.32 -16.37 9.07
CA PHE A 216 -3.89 -16.10 8.84
C PHE A 216 -3.66 -14.97 7.85
N GLN A 217 -4.51 -14.87 6.82
CA GLN A 217 -4.44 -13.89 5.74
C GLN A 217 -5.76 -13.14 5.61
N VAL A 218 -5.66 -11.81 5.66
CA VAL A 218 -6.81 -10.90 5.65
C VAL A 218 -6.72 -9.95 4.47
N LEU A 219 -7.83 -9.73 3.78
CA LEU A 219 -8.00 -8.62 2.85
C LEU A 219 -8.76 -7.49 3.55
N ASP A 220 -8.13 -6.35 3.76
CA ASP A 220 -8.74 -5.18 4.41
C ASP A 220 -9.17 -4.14 3.36
N VAL A 221 -10.47 -4.13 3.07
CA VAL A 221 -11.10 -3.32 2.02
C VAL A 221 -11.49 -1.96 2.57
N GLY A 222 -11.02 -0.89 1.92
CA GLY A 222 -11.26 0.49 2.38
C GLY A 222 -10.58 0.77 3.71
N CYS A 223 -9.33 0.30 3.85
CA CYS A 223 -8.57 0.25 5.10
C CYS A 223 -8.23 1.61 5.74
N GLY A 224 -8.39 2.71 4.98
CA GLY A 224 -7.94 4.03 5.37
C GLY A 224 -6.44 4.08 5.62
N VAL A 225 -6.02 4.44 6.83
CA VAL A 225 -4.61 4.45 7.24
C VAL A 225 -4.08 3.07 7.67
N ALA A 226 -4.85 1.99 7.44
CA ALA A 226 -4.52 0.60 7.77
C ALA A 226 -4.28 0.32 9.26
N SER A 227 -5.00 1.01 10.16
CA SER A 227 -4.92 0.77 11.61
C SER A 227 -5.31 -0.66 11.99
N PHE A 228 -6.28 -1.27 11.31
CA PHE A 228 -6.66 -2.66 11.58
C PHE A 228 -5.49 -3.62 11.30
N SER A 229 -4.93 -3.55 10.10
CA SER A 229 -3.74 -4.33 9.71
C SER A 229 -2.54 -4.11 10.65
N ALA A 230 -2.27 -2.87 11.07
CA ALA A 230 -1.14 -2.54 11.94
C ALA A 230 -1.16 -3.32 13.28
N TYR A 231 -2.36 -3.62 13.79
CA TYR A 231 -2.56 -4.33 15.05
C TYR A 231 -2.80 -5.83 14.89
N LEU A 232 -2.99 -6.30 13.66
CA LEU A 232 -2.99 -7.74 13.31
C LEU A 232 -1.57 -8.30 13.14
N LEU A 233 -0.61 -7.47 12.69
CA LEU A 233 0.76 -7.92 12.45
C LEU A 233 1.45 -8.53 13.69
N PRO A 234 1.34 -7.97 14.92
CA PRO A 234 1.88 -8.61 16.12
C PRO A 234 1.22 -9.94 16.50
N LEU A 235 0.05 -10.25 15.92
CA LEU A 235 -0.68 -11.51 16.10
C LEU A 235 -0.32 -12.54 15.01
N ASP A 236 0.72 -12.27 14.21
CA ASP A 236 1.14 -13.11 13.08
C ASP A 236 0.03 -13.26 12.00
N ILE A 237 -0.86 -12.26 11.90
CA ILE A 237 -1.90 -12.22 10.88
C ILE A 237 -1.47 -11.26 9.78
N HIS A 238 -1.23 -11.80 8.59
CA HIS A 238 -0.81 -11.04 7.42
C HIS A 238 -2.03 -10.39 6.78
N THR A 239 -1.92 -9.11 6.42
CA THR A 239 -3.05 -8.37 5.83
C THR A 239 -2.61 -7.66 4.56
N MET A 240 -3.40 -7.81 3.50
CA MET A 240 -3.33 -6.95 2.33
C MET A 240 -4.37 -5.84 2.49
N SER A 241 -3.91 -4.62 2.74
CA SER A 241 -4.80 -3.47 2.94
C SER A 241 -4.93 -2.68 1.65
N PHE A 242 -6.14 -2.29 1.24
CA PHE A 242 -6.26 -1.38 0.10
C PHE A 242 -7.38 -0.37 0.27
N ALA A 243 -7.20 0.76 -0.40
CA ALA A 243 -8.20 1.81 -0.54
C ALA A 243 -7.97 2.55 -1.86
N PRO A 244 -9.04 3.08 -2.48
CA PRO A 244 -8.90 3.89 -3.67
C PRO A 244 -8.24 5.23 -3.32
N LYS A 245 -7.66 5.89 -4.32
CA LYS A 245 -7.29 7.31 -4.19
C LYS A 245 -8.57 8.15 -4.32
N ASP A 246 -9.17 8.49 -3.18
CA ASP A 246 -10.39 9.29 -3.09
C ASP A 246 -10.11 10.72 -2.57
N GLY A 247 -11.15 11.52 -2.41
CA GLY A 247 -11.05 12.89 -1.91
C GLY A 247 -10.60 13.04 -0.45
N HIS A 248 -10.20 11.97 0.25
CA HIS A 248 -9.66 12.04 1.61
C HIS A 248 -8.12 11.97 1.64
N GLU A 249 -7.47 12.07 0.46
CA GLU A 249 -6.03 12.23 0.22
C GLU A 249 -5.07 11.28 0.99
N ASN A 250 -4.24 10.54 0.24
CA ASN A 250 -3.00 9.90 0.73
C ASN A 250 -3.10 8.95 1.94
N GLN A 251 -4.28 8.39 2.20
CA GLN A 251 -4.51 7.39 3.26
C GLN A 251 -3.56 6.18 3.17
N ILE A 252 -3.36 5.63 1.97
CA ILE A 252 -2.45 4.51 1.73
C ILE A 252 -0.98 4.92 1.89
N GLN A 253 -0.61 6.15 1.56
CA GLN A 253 0.76 6.64 1.76
C GLN A 253 1.15 6.61 3.24
N PHE A 254 0.23 6.99 4.14
CA PHE A 254 0.46 6.86 5.59
C PHE A 254 0.70 5.40 5.99
N ALA A 255 -0.10 4.44 5.50
CA ALA A 255 0.11 3.02 5.79
C ALA A 255 1.49 2.55 5.33
N LEU A 256 1.90 2.92 4.12
CA LEU A 256 3.19 2.53 3.54
C LEU A 256 4.40 3.15 4.28
N GLU A 257 4.29 4.41 4.71
CA GLU A 257 5.32 5.09 5.51
C GLU A 257 5.49 4.48 6.91
N ARG A 258 4.39 3.96 7.49
CA ARG A 258 4.40 3.21 8.76
C ARG A 258 5.05 1.83 8.63
N GLY A 259 5.22 1.32 7.41
CA GLY A 259 5.74 -0.02 7.12
C GLY A 259 4.65 -1.10 7.06
N ILE A 260 3.40 -0.71 6.80
CA ILE A 260 2.26 -1.63 6.74
C ILE A 260 1.98 -2.01 5.29
N GLY A 261 1.71 -3.28 5.03
CA GLY A 261 1.36 -3.81 3.71
C GLY A 261 0.07 -3.20 3.17
N ALA A 262 0.18 -2.34 2.16
CA ALA A 262 -0.96 -1.68 1.55
C ALA A 262 -0.77 -1.41 0.05
N MET A 263 -1.88 -1.23 -0.67
CA MET A 263 -1.89 -0.85 -2.09
C MET A 263 -3.03 0.09 -2.44
N ILE A 264 -2.87 0.87 -3.51
CA ILE A 264 -3.97 1.66 -4.07
C ILE A 264 -4.80 0.75 -4.95
N SER A 265 -6.07 0.55 -4.58
CA SER A 265 -6.98 -0.30 -5.34
C SER A 265 -8.43 0.02 -5.02
N ALA A 266 -9.32 -0.35 -5.93
CA ALA A 266 -10.76 -0.30 -5.74
C ALA A 266 -11.37 -1.66 -6.09
N ILE A 267 -12.46 -2.02 -5.41
CA ILE A 267 -13.32 -3.12 -5.80
C ILE A 267 -14.51 -2.53 -6.56
N ALA A 268 -14.52 -2.69 -7.87
CA ALA A 268 -15.53 -2.11 -8.78
C ALA A 268 -15.85 -3.09 -9.92
N THR A 269 -15.49 -2.81 -11.17
CA THR A 269 -15.81 -3.67 -12.33
C THR A 269 -14.66 -4.58 -12.74
N LYS A 270 -13.42 -4.24 -12.38
CA LYS A 270 -12.23 -5.09 -12.59
C LYS A 270 -12.06 -6.13 -11.48
N GLN A 271 -11.70 -7.34 -11.89
CA GLN A 271 -11.31 -8.43 -10.99
C GLN A 271 -10.04 -8.04 -10.20
N LEU A 272 -9.98 -8.40 -8.92
CA LEU A 272 -8.81 -8.15 -8.09
C LEU A 272 -7.66 -9.09 -8.48
N PRO A 273 -6.38 -8.66 -8.33
CA PRO A 273 -5.20 -9.39 -8.82
C PRO A 273 -4.80 -10.56 -7.91
N TYR A 274 -5.76 -11.18 -7.23
CA TYR A 274 -5.57 -12.30 -6.32
C TYR A 274 -6.18 -13.57 -6.92
N PRO A 275 -5.59 -14.76 -6.71
CA PRO A 275 -6.20 -16.00 -7.13
C PRO A 275 -7.47 -16.31 -6.33
N PRO A 276 -8.32 -17.23 -6.80
CA PRO A 276 -9.41 -17.76 -5.97
C PRO A 276 -8.86 -18.34 -4.65
N ASN A 277 -9.68 -18.35 -3.58
CA ASN A 277 -9.34 -18.94 -2.28
C ASN A 277 -8.02 -18.40 -1.68
N SER A 278 -7.80 -17.10 -1.76
CA SER A 278 -6.59 -16.42 -1.24
C SER A 278 -6.65 -16.12 0.26
N PHE A 279 -7.82 -15.73 0.79
CA PHE A 279 -7.92 -15.14 2.12
C PHE A 279 -8.85 -15.94 3.03
N GLU A 280 -8.51 -16.08 4.31
CA GLU A 280 -9.41 -16.64 5.32
C GLU A 280 -10.36 -15.57 5.89
N MET A 281 -10.08 -14.28 5.65
CA MET A 281 -10.98 -13.21 6.04
C MET A 281 -10.96 -12.04 5.05
N VAL A 282 -12.15 -11.53 4.71
CA VAL A 282 -12.31 -10.25 4.03
C VAL A 282 -13.01 -9.28 4.99
N HIS A 283 -12.35 -8.17 5.28
CA HIS A 283 -12.79 -7.17 6.25
C HIS A 283 -13.19 -5.88 5.55
N CYS A 284 -14.36 -5.34 5.92
CA CYS A 284 -14.82 -4.01 5.54
C CYS A 284 -15.34 -3.27 6.78
N SER A 285 -14.75 -2.11 7.08
CA SER A 285 -15.24 -1.21 8.13
C SER A 285 -15.42 0.21 7.61
N ARG A 286 -16.68 0.63 7.42
CA ARG A 286 -17.02 1.87 6.65
C ARG A 286 -16.29 1.95 5.29
N CYS A 287 -16.12 0.83 4.59
CA CYS A 287 -15.34 0.80 3.35
C CYS A 287 -15.97 1.55 2.15
N ARG A 288 -17.22 2.05 2.28
CA ARG A 288 -17.99 2.74 1.22
C ARG A 288 -18.13 1.92 -0.07
N VAL A 289 -18.28 0.61 0.09
CA VAL A 289 -18.58 -0.32 -0.99
C VAL A 289 -20.05 -0.72 -0.89
N ASP A 290 -20.77 -0.55 -1.99
CA ASP A 290 -22.18 -0.92 -2.11
C ASP A 290 -22.30 -2.40 -2.52
N TRP A 291 -21.99 -3.29 -1.58
CA TRP A 291 -21.94 -4.75 -1.78
C TRP A 291 -23.22 -5.38 -2.36
N HIS A 292 -24.37 -4.72 -2.19
CA HIS A 292 -25.69 -5.20 -2.61
C HIS A 292 -26.09 -4.80 -4.03
N GLU A 293 -25.38 -3.82 -4.61
CA GLU A 293 -25.71 -3.28 -5.92
C GLU A 293 -25.22 -4.19 -7.05
N ASN A 294 -25.74 -3.97 -8.27
CA ASN A 294 -25.35 -4.70 -9.48
C ASN A 294 -25.39 -6.24 -9.30
N ASP A 295 -26.48 -6.76 -8.75
CA ASP A 295 -26.69 -8.20 -8.49
C ASP A 295 -25.57 -8.85 -7.65
N GLY A 296 -25.01 -8.08 -6.72
CA GLY A 296 -23.97 -8.53 -5.80
C GLY A 296 -22.65 -8.88 -6.48
N ILE A 297 -22.34 -8.28 -7.65
CA ILE A 297 -21.09 -8.60 -8.38
C ILE A 297 -19.83 -8.48 -7.52
N LEU A 298 -19.79 -7.50 -6.62
CA LEU A 298 -18.66 -7.30 -5.69
C LEU A 298 -18.60 -8.40 -4.63
N LEU A 299 -19.75 -8.88 -4.15
CA LEU A 299 -19.82 -10.03 -3.25
C LEU A 299 -19.41 -11.33 -3.95
N LYS A 300 -19.69 -11.48 -5.26
CA LYS A 300 -19.21 -12.61 -6.06
C LYS A 300 -17.68 -12.60 -6.18
N GLU A 301 -17.07 -11.43 -6.34
CA GLU A 301 -15.61 -11.30 -6.30
C GLU A 301 -15.02 -11.65 -4.94
N VAL A 302 -15.68 -11.24 -3.84
CA VAL A 302 -15.31 -11.69 -2.49
C VAL A 302 -15.47 -13.20 -2.36
N ASN A 303 -16.54 -13.79 -2.87
CA ASN A 303 -16.75 -15.24 -2.84
C ASN A 303 -15.64 -16.00 -3.57
N ARG A 304 -15.13 -15.46 -4.69
CA ARG A 304 -14.01 -16.05 -5.43
C ARG A 304 -12.74 -16.10 -4.58
N ILE A 305 -12.37 -14.99 -3.94
CA ILE A 305 -11.08 -14.87 -3.23
C ILE A 305 -11.12 -15.34 -1.77
N LEU A 306 -12.30 -15.49 -1.17
CA LEU A 306 -12.47 -16.00 0.19
C LEU A 306 -12.39 -17.53 0.20
N ARG A 307 -11.52 -18.11 1.04
CA ARG A 307 -11.42 -19.56 1.25
C ARG A 307 -12.71 -20.13 1.83
N TYR A 308 -12.96 -21.42 1.60
CA TYR A 308 -13.98 -22.15 2.36
C TYR A 308 -13.71 -22.08 3.86
N ASN A 309 -14.78 -21.97 4.64
CA ASN A 309 -14.77 -21.65 6.07
C ASN A 309 -14.15 -20.29 6.42
N GLY A 310 -13.85 -19.45 5.41
CA GLY A 310 -13.41 -18.08 5.61
C GLY A 310 -14.55 -17.13 6.01
N TYR A 311 -14.18 -15.98 6.55
CA TYR A 311 -15.11 -15.01 7.14
C TYR A 311 -15.22 -13.73 6.32
N PHE A 312 -16.45 -13.25 6.12
CA PHE A 312 -16.71 -11.90 5.65
C PHE A 312 -17.17 -11.02 6.82
N ILE A 313 -16.39 -9.99 7.13
CA ILE A 313 -16.66 -9.05 8.21
C ILE A 313 -17.18 -7.74 7.63
N TYR A 314 -18.40 -7.38 8.00
CA TYR A 314 -19.04 -6.14 7.58
C TYR A 314 -19.42 -5.28 8.79
N SER A 315 -18.63 -4.24 9.01
CA SER A 315 -18.90 -3.20 10.02
C SER A 315 -19.32 -1.92 9.29
N ALA A 316 -20.63 -1.68 9.19
CA ALA A 316 -21.20 -0.55 8.45
C ALA A 316 -22.66 -0.28 8.85
N PRO A 317 -23.22 0.91 8.53
CA PRO A 317 -24.58 1.29 8.92
C PRO A 317 -25.67 0.26 8.63
N PRO A 318 -25.72 -0.42 7.46
CA PRO A 318 -26.74 -1.44 7.20
C PRO A 318 -26.73 -2.59 8.21
N ALA A 319 -25.59 -2.89 8.84
CA ALA A 319 -25.49 -3.96 9.83
C ALA A 319 -26.24 -3.64 11.13
N TYR A 320 -26.55 -2.37 11.47
CA TYR A 320 -27.08 -2.03 12.79
C TYR A 320 -28.11 -0.90 12.83
N ARG A 321 -28.18 -0.05 11.81
CA ARG A 321 -29.18 1.03 11.73
C ARG A 321 -30.50 0.51 11.18
N LYS A 322 -31.59 1.08 11.67
CA LYS A 322 -32.97 0.71 11.29
C LYS A 322 -33.71 1.83 10.54
N ASP A 323 -33.04 2.94 10.26
CA ASP A 323 -33.59 4.09 9.57
C ASP A 323 -33.08 4.19 8.12
N LYS A 324 -33.68 5.10 7.34
CA LYS A 324 -33.41 5.26 5.91
C LYS A 324 -33.64 3.95 5.13
N ASP A 325 -32.85 3.74 4.10
CA ASP A 325 -32.80 2.56 3.23
C ASP A 325 -31.93 1.43 3.81
N PHE A 326 -31.28 1.61 4.96
CA PHE A 326 -30.41 0.61 5.57
C PHE A 326 -31.06 -0.77 5.79
N PRO A 327 -32.34 -0.88 6.21
CA PRO A 327 -33.02 -2.17 6.27
C PRO A 327 -33.14 -2.86 4.91
N VAL A 328 -33.48 -2.12 3.86
CA VAL A 328 -33.61 -2.67 2.49
C VAL A 328 -32.26 -3.14 1.97
N ILE A 329 -31.20 -2.35 2.21
CA ILE A 329 -29.83 -2.73 1.88
C ILE A 329 -29.44 -4.02 2.60
N TRP A 330 -29.73 -4.10 3.91
CA TRP A 330 -29.46 -5.28 4.72
C TRP A 330 -30.16 -6.52 4.18
N ASP A 331 -31.46 -6.43 3.85
CA ASP A 331 -32.24 -7.55 3.34
C ASP A 331 -31.69 -8.05 1.99
N LYS A 332 -31.29 -7.13 1.10
CA LYS A 332 -30.59 -7.50 -0.15
C LYS A 332 -29.26 -8.21 0.12
N LEU A 333 -28.45 -7.74 1.07
CA LEU A 333 -27.18 -8.39 1.43
C LEU A 333 -27.40 -9.81 1.94
N VAL A 334 -28.38 -10.00 2.84
CA VAL A 334 -28.72 -11.32 3.37
C VAL A 334 -29.22 -12.23 2.25
N SER A 335 -30.10 -11.74 1.38
CA SER A 335 -30.60 -12.51 0.22
C SER A 335 -29.46 -12.96 -0.70
N LEU A 336 -28.54 -12.06 -1.05
CA LEU A 336 -27.41 -12.36 -1.94
C LEU A 336 -26.44 -13.35 -1.30
N THR A 337 -26.07 -13.13 -0.03
CA THR A 337 -25.15 -14.01 0.69
C THR A 337 -25.74 -15.40 0.94
N SER A 338 -27.03 -15.50 1.27
CA SER A 338 -27.73 -16.79 1.36
C SER A 338 -27.83 -17.51 0.02
N ALA A 339 -28.03 -16.78 -1.09
CA ALA A 339 -28.00 -17.38 -2.42
C ALA A 339 -26.62 -17.95 -2.79
N MET A 340 -25.54 -17.39 -2.24
CA MET A 340 -24.17 -17.93 -2.34
C MET A 340 -23.82 -18.94 -1.24
N CYS A 341 -24.80 -19.42 -0.46
CA CYS A 341 -24.62 -20.41 0.60
C CYS A 341 -23.72 -19.95 1.76
N TRP A 342 -23.66 -18.65 2.01
CA TRP A 342 -23.01 -18.12 3.19
C TRP A 342 -23.96 -18.12 4.38
N LYS A 343 -23.42 -18.40 5.56
CA LYS A 343 -24.17 -18.38 6.81
C LYS A 343 -23.80 -17.16 7.64
N LEU A 344 -24.80 -16.35 7.99
CA LEU A 344 -24.64 -15.28 8.98
C LEU A 344 -24.50 -15.92 10.37
N ILE A 345 -23.33 -15.84 10.97
CA ILE A 345 -23.04 -16.44 12.29
C ILE A 345 -23.13 -15.46 13.44
N ALA A 346 -22.95 -14.16 13.16
CA ALA A 346 -23.07 -13.13 14.18
C ALA A 346 -23.55 -11.80 13.60
N ARG A 347 -24.37 -11.10 14.37
CA ARG A 347 -24.74 -9.69 14.17
C ARG A 347 -24.86 -9.03 15.53
N LYS A 348 -23.76 -8.45 16.02
CA LYS A 348 -23.72 -7.80 17.34
C LYS A 348 -23.12 -6.40 17.20
N VAL A 349 -23.67 -5.46 17.97
CA VAL A 349 -23.23 -4.05 18.00
C VAL A 349 -23.31 -3.39 16.61
N GLN A 350 -22.20 -3.21 15.92
CA GLN A 350 -22.10 -2.54 14.62
C GLN A 350 -21.57 -3.47 13.52
N THR A 351 -21.42 -4.76 13.82
CA THR A 351 -20.69 -5.72 13.00
C THR A 351 -21.54 -6.95 12.72
N ALA A 352 -21.53 -7.37 11.46
CA ALA A 352 -22.06 -8.63 10.99
C ALA A 352 -20.92 -9.51 10.47
N VAL A 353 -21.03 -10.82 10.72
CA VAL A 353 -20.04 -11.84 10.35
C VAL A 353 -20.74 -12.97 9.63
N TRP A 354 -20.30 -13.24 8.40
CA TRP A 354 -20.67 -14.42 7.63
C TRP A 354 -19.51 -15.39 7.56
N ILE A 355 -19.83 -16.67 7.44
CA ILE A 355 -18.90 -17.73 7.06
C ILE A 355 -19.30 -18.30 5.70
N LYS A 356 -18.33 -18.45 4.79
CA LYS A 356 -18.51 -19.13 3.50
C LYS A 356 -18.45 -20.65 3.75
N GLN A 357 -19.60 -21.31 3.75
CA GLN A 357 -19.66 -22.75 3.98
C GLN A 357 -19.27 -23.53 2.72
N GLU A 358 -18.70 -24.71 2.90
CA GLU A 358 -18.52 -25.69 1.83
C GLU A 358 -19.81 -26.51 1.73
N ASP A 359 -20.76 -26.03 0.93
CA ASP A 359 -22.07 -26.66 0.72
C ASP A 359 -22.40 -26.68 -0.79
N ASP A 360 -21.82 -27.65 -1.49
CA ASP A 360 -22.03 -27.85 -2.93
C ASP A 360 -23.48 -28.14 -3.28
N ALA A 361 -24.23 -28.80 -2.38
CA ALA A 361 -25.65 -29.09 -2.58
C ALA A 361 -26.48 -27.81 -2.60
N CYS A 362 -26.23 -26.90 -1.65
CA CYS A 362 -26.86 -25.57 -1.64
C CYS A 362 -26.50 -24.78 -2.91
N LEU A 363 -25.22 -24.79 -3.33
CA LEU A 363 -24.79 -24.06 -4.53
C LEU A 363 -25.49 -24.60 -5.78
N GLN A 364 -25.55 -25.92 -5.95
CA GLN A 364 -26.22 -26.54 -7.08
C GLN A 364 -27.73 -26.22 -7.07
N GLN A 365 -28.39 -26.35 -5.91
CA GLN A 365 -29.82 -26.07 -5.76
C GLN A 365 -30.16 -24.61 -6.09
N ASN A 366 -29.44 -23.65 -5.51
CA ASN A 366 -29.70 -22.23 -5.71
C ASN A 366 -29.53 -21.82 -7.17
N ALA A 367 -28.71 -22.55 -7.88
CA ALA A 367 -28.35 -22.20 -9.23
C ALA A 367 -29.23 -22.89 -10.28
N GLU A 368 -29.75 -24.09 -10.00
CA GLU A 368 -30.92 -24.64 -10.69
C GLU A 368 -32.15 -23.71 -10.53
N ALA A 369 -32.30 -23.10 -9.35
CA ALA A 369 -33.32 -22.09 -9.07
C ALA A 369 -33.04 -20.71 -9.70
N LYS A 370 -31.93 -20.56 -10.46
CA LYS A 370 -31.50 -19.30 -11.11
C LYS A 370 -31.31 -18.12 -10.15
N LEU A 371 -31.04 -18.40 -8.87
CA LEU A 371 -30.70 -17.38 -7.87
C LEU A 371 -29.24 -16.93 -8.00
N ILE A 372 -28.38 -17.81 -8.54
CA ILE A 372 -26.98 -17.54 -8.89
C ILE A 372 -26.66 -18.18 -10.25
N ASP A 373 -25.69 -17.63 -10.98
CA ASP A 373 -25.27 -18.16 -12.27
C ASP A 373 -24.03 -19.07 -12.09
N ILE A 374 -24.22 -20.38 -12.32
CA ILE A 374 -23.26 -21.48 -12.00
C ILE A 374 -21.94 -21.35 -12.75
N TRP A 375 -22.00 -20.88 -13.99
CA TRP A 375 -20.89 -21.01 -14.94
C TRP A 375 -19.63 -20.24 -14.54
N LYS A 376 -19.74 -19.28 -13.60
CA LYS A 376 -18.63 -18.47 -13.07
C LYS A 376 -18.14 -18.90 -11.68
N LEU A 377 -18.86 -19.78 -10.99
CA LEU A 377 -18.58 -20.20 -9.61
C LEU A 377 -17.98 -21.62 -9.54
N LEU A 378 -18.35 -22.51 -10.46
CA LEU A 378 -17.89 -23.91 -10.45
C LEU A 378 -16.52 -24.16 -11.11
N SER A 379 -15.97 -23.23 -11.92
CA SER A 379 -14.60 -23.40 -12.44
C SER A 379 -13.55 -23.43 -11.34
N ASP A 380 -13.89 -22.91 -10.16
CA ASP A 380 -13.01 -22.80 -8.99
C ASP A 380 -13.27 -23.91 -7.95
N ASN A 381 -14.26 -24.80 -8.17
CA ASN A 381 -14.67 -25.87 -7.25
C ASN A 381 -14.03 -27.23 -7.51
N LEU A 382 -13.34 -27.41 -8.64
CA LEU A 382 -12.51 -28.60 -8.82
C LEU A 382 -11.15 -28.35 -8.15
N VAL A 383 -11.12 -28.69 -6.85
CA VAL A 383 -9.99 -29.29 -6.10
C VAL A 383 -9.69 -28.61 -4.77
N THR A 384 -10.48 -28.99 -3.77
CA THR A 384 -10.09 -29.01 -2.36
C THR A 384 -9.34 -30.32 -2.08
N ALA A 385 -8.06 -30.41 -2.46
CA ALA A 385 -7.03 -31.30 -1.88
C ALA A 385 -5.71 -31.18 -2.68
N PHE A 386 -4.67 -30.62 -2.05
CA PHE A 386 -3.28 -30.56 -2.56
C PHE A 386 -3.06 -29.80 -3.87
N ILE A 387 -3.02 -28.46 -3.79
CA ILE A 387 -2.73 -27.55 -4.92
C ILE A 387 -1.27 -27.64 -5.42
N ILE A 388 -0.34 -28.27 -4.66
CA ILE A 388 1.00 -28.60 -5.17
C ILE A 388 0.88 -29.43 -6.47
N LEU A 389 -0.08 -30.36 -6.57
CA LEU A 389 -0.34 -31.11 -7.81
C LEU A 389 -1.09 -30.32 -8.90
N HIS A 390 -1.90 -29.30 -8.56
CA HIS A 390 -2.75 -28.61 -9.54
C HIS A 390 -2.00 -27.60 -10.43
N ALA A 391 -0.88 -27.05 -9.95
CA ALA A 391 0.00 -26.25 -10.78
C ALA A 391 1.07 -27.08 -11.52
N GLY A 392 1.03 -28.42 -11.39
CA GLY A 392 2.08 -29.31 -11.92
C GLY A 392 3.43 -29.16 -11.23
N ILE A 393 3.47 -28.62 -10.00
CA ILE A 393 4.72 -28.37 -9.27
C ILE A 393 4.99 -29.58 -8.38
N SER A 394 6.12 -30.26 -8.57
CA SER A 394 6.46 -31.37 -7.69
C SER A 394 6.96 -30.90 -6.31
N VAL A 395 6.85 -31.76 -5.31
CA VAL A 395 7.35 -31.48 -3.95
C VAL A 395 8.85 -31.21 -3.98
N GLU A 396 9.58 -31.89 -4.87
CA GLU A 396 11.01 -31.70 -5.09
C GLU A 396 11.30 -30.29 -5.58
N VAL A 397 10.60 -29.81 -6.62
CA VAL A 397 10.78 -28.44 -7.16
C VAL A 397 10.53 -27.38 -6.09
N PHE A 398 9.48 -27.56 -5.29
CA PHE A 398 9.14 -26.65 -4.19
C PHE A 398 10.20 -26.65 -3.08
N THR A 399 10.77 -27.82 -2.77
CA THR A 399 11.80 -27.99 -1.74
C THR A 399 13.13 -27.39 -2.19
N GLU A 400 13.53 -27.65 -3.44
CA GLU A 400 14.73 -27.08 -4.06
C GLU A 400 14.65 -25.55 -4.13
N ASP A 401 13.48 -25.00 -4.50
CA ASP A 401 13.24 -23.56 -4.50
C ASP A 401 13.44 -22.95 -3.09
N SER A 402 12.89 -23.60 -2.06
CA SER A 402 13.00 -23.13 -0.67
C SER A 402 14.45 -23.12 -0.18
N GLN A 403 15.18 -24.21 -0.41
CA GLN A 403 16.58 -24.34 0.01
C GLN A 403 17.48 -23.34 -0.71
N PHE A 404 17.31 -23.22 -2.04
CA PHE A 404 18.04 -22.26 -2.85
C PHE A 404 17.89 -20.84 -2.30
N TRP A 405 16.65 -20.39 -2.09
CA TRP A 405 16.40 -19.03 -1.61
C TRP A 405 16.85 -18.79 -0.18
N GLN A 406 16.79 -19.80 0.68
CA GLN A 406 17.32 -19.71 2.04
C GLN A 406 18.83 -19.40 2.05
N ASP A 407 19.59 -20.01 1.15
CA ASP A 407 21.03 -19.75 1.01
C ASP A 407 21.30 -18.41 0.30
N GLN A 408 20.56 -18.08 -0.76
CA GLN A 408 20.75 -16.79 -1.45
C GLN A 408 20.44 -15.60 -0.56
N VAL A 409 19.36 -15.63 0.23
CA VAL A 409 19.03 -14.57 1.19
C VAL A 409 20.16 -14.38 2.21
N ARG A 410 20.82 -15.45 2.66
CA ARG A 410 21.99 -15.36 3.56
C ARG A 410 23.15 -14.62 2.89
N ASN A 411 23.44 -14.94 1.63
CA ASN A 411 24.49 -14.27 0.85
C ASN A 411 24.15 -12.79 0.63
N TYR A 412 22.92 -12.48 0.18
CA TYR A 412 22.49 -11.11 -0.08
C TYR A 412 22.60 -10.22 1.16
N TRP A 413 22.15 -10.71 2.32
CA TRP A 413 22.26 -9.93 3.57
C TRP A 413 23.71 -9.64 3.96
N LYS A 414 24.62 -10.59 3.72
CA LYS A 414 26.05 -10.39 3.96
C LYS A 414 26.64 -9.35 3.00
N LEU A 415 26.29 -9.42 1.72
CA LEU A 415 26.77 -8.48 0.70
C LEU A 415 26.27 -7.05 0.93
N MET A 416 24.98 -6.88 1.26
CA MET A 416 24.41 -5.56 1.56
C MET A 416 24.88 -4.99 2.92
N ASN A 417 25.52 -5.80 3.77
CA ASN A 417 25.97 -5.42 5.12
C ASN A 417 24.86 -4.81 6.00
N VAL A 418 23.63 -5.32 5.86
CA VAL A 418 22.43 -4.83 6.55
C VAL A 418 22.31 -5.48 7.94
N LYS A 419 22.04 -4.68 8.98
CA LYS A 419 21.88 -5.16 10.36
C LYS A 419 20.45 -4.91 10.88
N GLY A 420 19.99 -5.78 11.79
CA GLY A 420 18.73 -5.59 12.53
C GLY A 420 17.50 -5.38 11.64
N THR A 421 16.81 -4.25 11.83
CA THR A 421 15.52 -3.87 11.21
C THR A 421 15.65 -2.75 10.16
N GLU A 422 16.82 -2.62 9.52
CA GLU A 422 17.08 -1.61 8.49
C GLU A 422 16.19 -1.77 7.24
N ILE A 423 15.82 -2.99 6.89
CA ILE A 423 14.83 -3.31 5.86
C ILE A 423 13.52 -3.64 6.56
N ARG A 424 12.41 -3.04 6.10
CA ARG A 424 11.06 -3.26 6.65
C ARG A 424 10.10 -3.75 5.58
N ASN A 425 10.18 -3.16 4.38
CA ASN A 425 9.28 -3.43 3.27
C ASN A 425 10.08 -3.96 2.07
N VAL A 426 9.73 -5.14 1.58
CA VAL A 426 10.38 -5.77 0.42
C VAL A 426 9.35 -5.99 -0.69
N MET A 427 9.78 -5.85 -1.93
CA MET A 427 9.02 -6.30 -3.09
C MET A 427 9.84 -7.34 -3.85
N ASP A 428 9.28 -8.54 -3.97
CA ASP A 428 9.81 -9.58 -4.84
C ASP A 428 9.09 -9.51 -6.19
N MET A 429 9.75 -8.92 -7.17
CA MET A 429 9.14 -8.51 -8.44
C MET A 429 8.88 -9.70 -9.38
N ASN A 430 9.53 -10.84 -9.14
CA ASN A 430 9.26 -12.10 -9.82
C ASN A 430 9.35 -13.26 -8.82
N ALA A 431 8.29 -13.43 -8.04
CA ALA A 431 8.31 -14.28 -6.86
C ALA A 431 8.28 -15.79 -7.19
N TYR A 432 7.81 -16.18 -8.37
CA TYR A 432 7.61 -17.58 -8.74
C TYR A 432 6.82 -18.34 -7.66
N LEU A 433 7.46 -19.18 -6.82
CA LEU A 433 6.81 -19.90 -5.71
C LEU A 433 6.87 -19.16 -4.36
N GLY A 434 7.40 -17.94 -4.32
CA GLY A 434 7.58 -17.16 -3.08
C GLY A 434 8.72 -17.64 -2.18
N GLY A 435 9.68 -18.42 -2.70
CA GLY A 435 10.77 -18.97 -1.88
C GLY A 435 11.69 -17.90 -1.29
N PHE A 436 11.94 -16.82 -2.02
CA PHE A 436 12.67 -15.66 -1.50
C PHE A 436 11.95 -15.04 -0.29
N SER A 437 10.63 -14.79 -0.41
CA SER A 437 9.82 -14.32 0.71
C SER A 437 9.77 -15.31 1.87
N ALA A 438 9.64 -16.61 1.60
CA ALA A 438 9.65 -17.64 2.64
C ALA A 438 10.96 -17.66 3.44
N ALA A 439 12.10 -17.44 2.75
CA ALA A 439 13.42 -17.32 3.39
C ALA A 439 13.55 -16.08 4.29
N LEU A 440 12.67 -15.08 4.14
CA LEU A 440 12.61 -13.87 4.97
C LEU A 440 11.65 -13.98 6.16
N SER A 441 10.87 -15.05 6.28
CA SER A 441 9.84 -15.24 7.32
C SER A 441 10.30 -15.02 8.78
N LYS A 442 11.59 -15.28 9.07
CA LYS A 442 12.17 -15.07 10.40
C LYS A 442 12.63 -13.63 10.68
N ARG A 443 12.50 -12.74 9.71
CA ARG A 443 12.88 -11.32 9.81
C ARG A 443 11.62 -10.48 9.95
N PRO A 444 11.67 -9.33 10.67
CA PRO A 444 10.53 -8.43 10.83
C PRO A 444 10.34 -7.58 9.57
N VAL A 445 10.12 -8.24 8.44
CA VAL A 445 9.88 -7.63 7.12
C VAL A 445 8.59 -8.17 6.56
N TRP A 446 7.84 -7.32 5.87
CA TRP A 446 6.76 -7.81 5.01
C TRP A 446 7.22 -7.77 3.56
N VAL A 447 6.72 -8.73 2.77
CA VAL A 447 7.11 -8.90 1.37
C VAL A 447 5.85 -8.82 0.50
N MET A 448 5.86 -7.91 -0.48
CA MET A 448 4.93 -7.96 -1.60
C MET A 448 5.49 -8.91 -2.66
N ASN A 449 4.89 -10.09 -2.79
CA ASN A 449 5.25 -11.02 -3.85
C ASN A 449 4.50 -10.66 -5.14
N VAL A 450 5.20 -10.59 -6.26
CA VAL A 450 4.59 -10.32 -7.56
C VAL A 450 4.86 -11.46 -8.51
N VAL A 451 3.80 -11.98 -9.13
CA VAL A 451 3.89 -12.92 -10.25
C VAL A 451 3.58 -12.13 -11.54
N PRO A 452 4.53 -12.01 -12.49
CA PRO A 452 4.28 -11.34 -13.76
C PRO A 452 3.08 -11.96 -14.50
N MET A 453 2.16 -11.14 -15.03
CA MET A 453 0.95 -11.63 -15.71
C MET A 453 1.23 -12.52 -16.94
N THR A 454 2.42 -12.38 -17.50
CA THR A 454 2.91 -13.12 -18.67
C THR A 454 3.54 -14.47 -18.32
N MET A 455 3.64 -14.81 -17.03
CA MET A 455 4.19 -16.08 -16.54
C MET A 455 3.08 -17.06 -16.13
N ASN A 456 3.45 -18.32 -15.90
CA ASN A 456 2.54 -19.31 -15.34
C ASN A 456 2.00 -18.85 -13.98
N ASN A 457 0.72 -19.11 -13.73
CA ASN A 457 0.08 -18.80 -12.46
C ASN A 457 0.66 -19.68 -11.35
N THR A 458 1.58 -19.11 -10.58
CA THR A 458 2.14 -19.69 -9.35
C THR A 458 1.66 -18.98 -8.09
N LEU A 459 0.77 -17.99 -8.23
CA LEU A 459 0.37 -17.13 -7.12
C LEU A 459 -0.46 -17.89 -6.07
N SER A 460 -1.24 -18.91 -6.47
CA SER A 460 -1.92 -19.81 -5.53
C SER A 460 -0.95 -20.52 -4.59
N ALA A 461 0.20 -20.99 -5.10
CA ALA A 461 1.24 -21.63 -4.29
C ALA A 461 1.87 -20.67 -3.26
N ILE A 462 1.92 -19.37 -3.57
CA ILE A 462 2.38 -18.32 -2.63
C ILE A 462 1.36 -18.17 -1.49
N TYR A 463 0.06 -18.09 -1.81
CA TYR A 463 -1.00 -17.98 -0.79
C TYR A 463 -1.12 -19.24 0.08
N ASP A 464 -0.89 -20.43 -0.48
CA ASP A 464 -0.86 -21.69 0.27
C ASP A 464 0.37 -21.81 1.19
N ARG A 465 1.43 -21.06 0.93
CA ARG A 465 2.55 -20.86 1.88
C ARG A 465 2.22 -19.88 3.01
N GLY A 466 1.05 -19.25 3.00
CA GLY A 466 0.69 -18.19 3.94
C GLY A 466 1.32 -16.84 3.61
N LEU A 467 1.72 -16.62 2.35
CA LEU A 467 2.36 -15.39 1.89
C LEU A 467 1.41 -14.57 1.02
N LEU A 468 1.55 -13.24 1.06
CA LEU A 468 0.74 -12.34 0.25
C LEU A 468 1.41 -12.02 -1.08
N GLY A 469 0.60 -11.90 -2.13
CA GLY A 469 1.10 -11.44 -3.43
C GLY A 469 0.00 -11.02 -4.41
N VAL A 470 0.44 -10.51 -5.57
CA VAL A 470 -0.43 -10.02 -6.64
C VAL A 470 0.09 -10.41 -8.01
N PHE A 471 -0.82 -10.46 -8.99
CA PHE A 471 -0.46 -10.37 -10.40
C PHE A 471 -0.17 -8.93 -10.80
N HIS A 472 0.87 -8.74 -11.63
CA HIS A 472 1.17 -7.44 -12.21
C HIS A 472 1.88 -7.57 -13.56
N ASP A 473 1.69 -6.59 -14.45
CA ASP A 473 2.50 -6.46 -15.65
C ASP A 473 3.50 -5.32 -15.47
N TRP A 474 4.79 -5.66 -15.49
CA TRP A 474 5.87 -4.69 -15.27
C TRP A 474 6.08 -3.70 -16.42
N CYS A 475 5.36 -3.86 -17.54
CA CYS A 475 5.24 -2.82 -18.57
C CYS A 475 4.27 -1.69 -18.18
N GLU A 476 3.60 -1.83 -17.04
CA GLU A 476 2.69 -0.86 -16.48
C GLU A 476 3.15 -0.42 -15.07
N PRO A 477 3.01 0.87 -14.69
CA PRO A 477 3.45 1.35 -13.37
C PRO A 477 2.69 0.72 -12.19
N PHE A 478 3.33 0.20 -11.16
CA PHE A 478 2.65 -0.48 -10.05
C PHE A 478 1.75 0.46 -9.22
N SER A 479 0.63 -0.06 -8.70
CA SER A 479 -0.36 0.71 -7.92
C SER A 479 0.10 1.03 -6.48
N THR A 480 1.20 1.76 -6.35
CA THR A 480 1.79 2.17 -5.07
C THR A 480 2.33 3.60 -5.11
N TYR A 481 2.51 4.22 -3.95
CA TYR A 481 3.15 5.52 -3.83
C TYR A 481 4.65 5.42 -4.13
N PRO A 482 5.28 6.51 -4.59
CA PRO A 482 6.74 6.57 -4.65
C PRO A 482 7.38 6.31 -3.28
N ARG A 483 8.59 5.74 -3.26
CA ARG A 483 9.39 5.51 -2.03
C ARG A 483 8.67 4.61 -1.01
N THR A 484 8.12 3.51 -1.47
CA THR A 484 7.39 2.53 -0.64
C THR A 484 8.27 1.41 -0.09
N TYR A 485 9.24 0.93 -0.87
CA TYR A 485 10.03 -0.26 -0.54
C TYR A 485 11.45 0.11 -0.14
N ASP A 486 11.98 -0.61 0.85
CA ASP A 486 13.37 -0.49 1.27
C ASP A 486 14.28 -1.43 0.45
N LEU A 487 13.70 -2.52 -0.10
CA LEU A 487 14.39 -3.49 -0.95
C LEU A 487 13.49 -3.95 -2.10
N LEU A 488 14.03 -3.91 -3.32
CA LEU A 488 13.45 -4.56 -4.50
C LEU A 488 14.30 -5.78 -4.89
N HIS A 489 13.67 -6.91 -5.15
CA HIS A 489 14.32 -8.12 -5.63
C HIS A 489 13.78 -8.49 -7.01
N ALA A 490 14.68 -8.66 -7.98
CA ALA A 490 14.36 -9.04 -9.35
C ALA A 490 15.21 -10.25 -9.76
N ASN A 491 14.54 -11.36 -10.05
CA ASN A 491 15.15 -12.61 -10.48
C ASN A 491 14.66 -12.99 -11.88
N HIS A 492 15.54 -12.89 -12.88
CA HIS A 492 15.25 -13.06 -14.32
C HIS A 492 14.00 -12.30 -14.77
N LEU A 493 13.77 -11.12 -14.19
CA LEU A 493 12.60 -10.31 -14.52
C LEU A 493 12.83 -9.55 -15.83
N LEU A 494 13.99 -8.92 -15.98
CA LEU A 494 14.21 -7.99 -17.07
C LEU A 494 14.52 -8.72 -18.38
N SER A 495 15.18 -9.89 -18.32
CA SER A 495 15.30 -10.80 -19.47
C SER A 495 13.94 -11.31 -19.94
N HIS A 496 13.03 -11.65 -19.01
CA HIS A 496 11.67 -12.07 -19.34
C HIS A 496 10.91 -11.01 -20.17
N TYR A 497 11.08 -9.73 -19.82
CA TYR A 497 10.45 -8.62 -20.53
C TYR A 497 11.23 -8.09 -21.76
N LYS A 498 12.45 -8.57 -22.01
CA LYS A 498 13.36 -8.05 -23.06
C LYS A 498 12.75 -8.03 -24.46
N ASN A 499 11.90 -8.99 -24.79
CA ASN A 499 11.34 -9.21 -26.13
C ASN A 499 9.91 -8.65 -26.31
N HIS A 500 9.36 -7.92 -25.34
CA HIS A 500 7.99 -7.40 -25.39
C HIS A 500 7.79 -6.19 -26.34
N GLY A 501 8.75 -5.93 -27.24
CA GLY A 501 8.65 -4.91 -28.28
C GLY A 501 9.15 -3.52 -27.86
N GLU A 502 8.65 -2.47 -28.52
CA GLU A 502 9.01 -1.07 -28.21
C GLU A 502 8.26 -0.48 -27.02
N SER A 503 7.16 -1.11 -26.62
CA SER A 503 6.28 -0.65 -25.54
C SER A 503 6.88 -0.78 -24.15
N CYS A 504 7.91 -1.60 -23.96
CA CYS A 504 8.44 -1.95 -22.65
C CYS A 504 9.94 -2.28 -22.70
N LYS A 505 10.77 -1.37 -22.20
CA LYS A 505 12.23 -1.50 -22.17
C LYS A 505 12.75 -1.69 -20.75
N VAL A 506 14.01 -2.12 -20.64
CA VAL A 506 14.72 -2.24 -19.35
C VAL A 506 14.68 -0.91 -18.59
N GLU A 507 14.85 0.21 -19.30
CA GLU A 507 14.80 1.55 -18.76
C GLU A 507 13.43 1.92 -18.17
N ASP A 508 12.34 1.40 -18.73
CA ASP A 508 10.98 1.63 -18.21
C ASP A 508 10.79 0.91 -16.86
N ILE A 509 11.23 -0.35 -16.79
CA ILE A 509 11.18 -1.14 -15.55
C ILE A 509 12.09 -0.52 -14.49
N MET A 510 13.32 -0.10 -14.87
CA MET A 510 14.23 0.59 -13.95
C MET A 510 13.68 1.92 -13.43
N LEU A 511 12.95 2.68 -14.26
CA LEU A 511 12.28 3.91 -13.81
C LEU A 511 11.18 3.63 -12.79
N GLU A 512 10.39 2.58 -13.01
CA GLU A 512 9.36 2.17 -12.08
C GLU A 512 9.97 1.65 -10.76
N MET A 513 11.06 0.88 -10.84
CA MET A 513 11.85 0.49 -9.66
C MET A 513 12.35 1.71 -8.89
N ASP A 514 12.90 2.71 -9.58
CA ASP A 514 13.37 3.94 -8.94
C ASP A 514 12.25 4.67 -8.21
N ARG A 515 11.09 4.83 -8.86
CA ARG A 515 9.92 5.48 -8.27
C ARG A 515 9.51 4.81 -6.97
N MET A 516 9.41 3.48 -6.97
CA MET A 516 8.95 2.70 -5.81
C MET A 516 10.00 2.58 -4.69
N LEU A 517 11.29 2.66 -5.02
CA LEU A 517 12.38 2.48 -4.07
C LEU A 517 12.65 3.74 -3.23
N ARG A 518 12.85 3.56 -1.93
CA ARG A 518 13.23 4.64 -1.02
C ARG A 518 14.66 5.13 -1.27
N PRO A 519 14.98 6.39 -0.94
CA PRO A 519 16.36 6.84 -0.84
C PRO A 519 17.16 5.92 0.08
N GLN A 520 18.39 5.56 -0.32
CA GLN A 520 19.26 4.58 0.34
C GLN A 520 18.77 3.11 0.31
N GLY A 521 17.63 2.85 -0.32
CA GLY A 521 17.11 1.49 -0.51
C GLY A 521 17.97 0.65 -1.46
N PHE A 522 17.79 -0.65 -1.36
CA PHE A 522 18.55 -1.64 -2.12
C PHE A 522 17.75 -2.22 -3.29
N VAL A 523 18.46 -2.61 -4.34
CA VAL A 523 17.94 -3.45 -5.41
C VAL A 523 18.87 -4.63 -5.58
N ILE A 524 18.30 -5.83 -5.60
CA ILE A 524 19.02 -7.06 -5.93
C ILE A 524 18.54 -7.53 -7.30
N ILE A 525 19.46 -7.62 -8.26
CA ILE A 525 19.14 -8.05 -9.62
C ILE A 525 20.00 -9.25 -9.97
N ARG A 526 19.34 -10.38 -10.20
CA ARG A 526 19.92 -11.60 -10.76
C ARG A 526 19.29 -11.82 -12.12
N ASP A 527 20.07 -11.73 -13.19
CA ASP A 527 19.55 -11.78 -14.55
C ASP A 527 20.66 -12.16 -15.56
N ASP A 528 20.29 -12.32 -16.83
CA ASP A 528 21.21 -12.67 -17.90
C ASP A 528 22.34 -11.64 -18.04
N GLU A 529 23.55 -12.07 -18.44
CA GLU A 529 24.71 -11.18 -18.56
C GLU A 529 24.47 -9.99 -19.50
N SER A 530 23.70 -10.19 -20.57
CA SER A 530 23.32 -9.08 -21.48
C SER A 530 22.51 -7.98 -20.79
N ILE A 531 21.69 -8.35 -19.81
CA ILE A 531 20.86 -7.46 -19.02
C ILE A 531 21.68 -6.83 -17.91
N THR A 532 22.41 -7.63 -17.12
CA THR A 532 23.23 -7.10 -16.01
C THR A 532 24.30 -6.14 -16.52
N SER A 533 24.93 -6.42 -17.66
CA SER A 533 25.86 -5.50 -18.32
C SER A 533 25.19 -4.17 -18.68
N ARG A 534 24.01 -4.22 -19.32
CA ARG A 534 23.23 -3.02 -19.64
C ARG A 534 22.83 -2.22 -18.40
N ILE A 535 22.46 -2.89 -17.31
CA ILE A 535 22.09 -2.24 -16.04
C ILE A 535 23.31 -1.56 -15.41
N ARG A 536 24.50 -2.17 -15.46
CA ARG A 536 25.75 -1.53 -14.96
C ARG A 536 26.01 -0.18 -15.64
N ASP A 537 25.71 -0.08 -16.94
CA ASP A 537 25.84 1.18 -17.69
C ASP A 537 24.73 2.20 -17.40
N LEU A 538 23.51 1.72 -17.10
CA LEU A 538 22.33 2.55 -16.88
C LEU A 538 22.21 3.07 -15.44
N ALA A 539 22.45 2.21 -14.45
CA ALA A 539 22.17 2.49 -13.06
C ALA A 539 22.82 3.79 -12.52
N PRO A 540 24.07 4.15 -12.87
CA PRO A 540 24.63 5.44 -12.50
C PRO A 540 23.82 6.65 -13.02
N LYS A 541 23.18 6.53 -14.19
CA LYS A 541 22.30 7.57 -14.78
C LYS A 541 20.99 7.75 -14.00
N PHE A 542 20.57 6.72 -13.26
CA PHE A 542 19.45 6.73 -12.31
C PHE A 542 19.89 7.12 -10.88
N LEU A 543 21.14 7.55 -10.69
CA LEU A 543 21.72 7.86 -9.37
C LEU A 543 21.79 6.64 -8.44
N TRP A 544 22.05 5.46 -9.00
CA TRP A 544 22.28 4.23 -8.24
C TRP A 544 23.77 3.89 -8.21
N GLU A 545 24.23 3.42 -7.05
CA GLU A 545 25.52 2.74 -6.88
C GLU A 545 25.33 1.27 -7.19
N VAL A 546 26.30 0.62 -7.85
CA VAL A 546 26.19 -0.78 -8.26
C VAL A 546 27.43 -1.55 -7.85
N GLU A 547 27.22 -2.68 -7.20
CA GLU A 547 28.22 -3.69 -6.95
C GLU A 547 27.88 -4.97 -7.70
N SER A 548 28.87 -5.56 -8.37
CA SER A 548 28.72 -6.80 -9.12
C SER A 548 29.35 -7.94 -8.36
N HIS A 549 28.60 -9.02 -8.16
CA HIS A 549 29.02 -10.21 -7.43
C HIS A 549 28.74 -11.47 -8.27
N SER A 550 29.51 -12.53 -8.07
CA SER A 550 29.25 -13.84 -8.68
C SER A 550 28.64 -14.77 -7.65
N LEU A 551 27.46 -15.32 -7.93
CA LEU A 551 26.76 -16.26 -7.05
C LEU A 551 26.20 -17.44 -7.86
N GLN A 552 26.10 -18.61 -7.22
CA GLN A 552 25.55 -19.79 -7.88
C GLN A 552 24.04 -19.65 -8.13
N ASN A 553 23.60 -20.10 -9.31
CA ASN A 553 22.19 -20.30 -9.65
C ASN A 553 21.70 -21.70 -9.25
N LYS A 554 20.42 -22.00 -9.52
CA LYS A 554 19.82 -23.31 -9.20
C LYS A 554 20.53 -24.50 -9.87
N ALA A 555 21.16 -24.28 -11.02
CA ALA A 555 21.96 -25.28 -11.74
C ALA A 555 23.43 -25.34 -11.27
N LYS A 556 23.77 -24.69 -10.13
CA LYS A 556 25.12 -24.59 -9.57
C LYS A 556 26.16 -23.96 -10.52
N LYS A 557 25.68 -23.16 -11.49
CA LYS A 557 26.54 -22.35 -12.36
C LYS A 557 26.65 -20.95 -11.77
N ASP A 558 27.83 -20.36 -11.92
CA ASP A 558 28.06 -18.98 -11.51
C ASP A 558 27.26 -18.02 -12.40
N GLU A 559 26.65 -17.04 -11.76
CA GLU A 559 25.80 -16.03 -12.38
C GLU A 559 26.06 -14.67 -11.74
N THR A 560 26.01 -13.62 -12.57
CA THR A 560 26.18 -12.24 -12.12
C THR A 560 24.96 -11.79 -11.32
N VAL A 561 25.20 -11.33 -10.10
CA VAL A 561 24.20 -10.67 -9.25
C VAL A 561 24.66 -9.24 -8.98
N LEU A 562 23.79 -8.29 -9.29
CA LEU A 562 23.99 -6.88 -8.98
C LEU A 562 23.31 -6.55 -7.66
N ILE A 563 24.07 -5.90 -6.77
CA ILE A 563 23.56 -5.25 -5.57
C ILE A 563 23.65 -3.75 -5.83
N CYS A 564 22.51 -3.12 -6.06
CA CYS A 564 22.43 -1.68 -6.30
C CYS A 564 21.91 -0.96 -5.06
N ARG A 565 22.34 0.28 -4.87
CA ARG A 565 21.87 1.17 -3.80
C ARG A 565 21.50 2.53 -4.35
N LYS A 566 20.26 2.97 -4.13
CA LYS A 566 19.80 4.29 -4.58
C LYS A 566 20.42 5.39 -3.71
N LYS A 567 21.05 6.39 -4.34
CA LYS A 567 21.61 7.54 -3.60
C LYS A 567 20.49 8.36 -2.98
N PHE A 568 20.79 9.01 -1.85
CA PHE A 568 19.91 10.03 -1.30
C PHE A 568 20.30 11.38 -1.90
N TRP A 569 19.39 11.97 -2.66
CA TRP A 569 19.49 13.28 -3.29
C TRP A 569 18.19 14.07 -3.04
N SER A 570 18.28 15.40 -3.08
CA SER A 570 17.14 16.32 -3.00
C SER A 570 17.34 17.46 -4.00
N ILE A 571 16.24 18.08 -4.44
CA ILE A 571 16.31 19.35 -5.17
C ILE A 571 16.66 20.40 -4.11
N VAL A 572 17.76 21.14 -4.32
CA VAL A 572 18.24 22.21 -3.44
C VAL A 572 17.85 23.56 -4.00
#